data_AF-A0A382KNU0-F1
#
_entry.id   AF-A0A382KNU0-F1
#
_cell.length_a   1.000
_cell.length_b   1.000
_cell.length_c   1.000
_cell.angle_alpha   90.00
_cell.angle_beta   90.00
_cell.angle_gamma   90.00
#
_symmetry.space_group_name_H-M   'P 1'
#
loop_
_entity.id
_entity.type
_entity.pdbx_description
1 polymer ?
#
loop_
_entity_poly.entity_id
_entity_poly.type
_entity_poly.pdbx_seq_one_letter_code
_entity_poly.pdbx_strand_id
1 'polypeptide(L)'
;MISFIGGTGPEGKGLALRFAIAGERVFIGSREQNRGMAAAGEVQKLLPAGLPKDTIRGGANEEAATLGDPHLGDATFITVPYAAHKDTLSALAALLRGKVVV
;
A
#
# COMPACT_ATOMS: atom_id res chain seq x y z
N MET A 1 -6.80 -6.07 -4.19
CA MET A 1 -6.20 -5.37 -3.04
C MET A 1 -5.46 -4.12 -3.53
N ILE A 2 -5.88 -2.95 -3.04
CA ILE A 2 -5.19 -1.67 -3.28
C ILE A 2 -3.86 -1.67 -2.50
N SER A 3 -2.77 -1.16 -3.08
CA SER A 3 -1.48 -1.15 -2.42
C SER A 3 -0.77 0.20 -2.48
N PHE A 4 0.09 0.47 -1.49
CA PHE A 4 0.82 1.74 -1.36
C PHE A 4 2.32 1.47 -1.26
N ILE A 5 3.08 1.77 -2.31
CA ILE A 5 4.54 1.71 -2.30
C ILE A 5 5.09 2.93 -1.57
N GLY A 6 5.91 2.71 -0.55
CA GLY A 6 6.33 3.78 0.35
C GLY A 6 5.22 4.28 1.28
N GLY A 7 4.18 3.48 1.52
CA GLY A 7 2.95 3.86 2.20
C GLY A 7 3.06 4.21 3.69
N THR A 8 4.26 4.15 4.28
CA THR A 8 4.46 4.42 5.73
C THR A 8 4.38 5.91 6.11
N GLY A 9 4.39 6.81 5.12
CA GLY A 9 4.21 8.25 5.33
C GLY A 9 2.77 8.66 5.63
N PRO A 10 2.53 9.94 5.95
CA PRO A 10 1.18 10.45 6.26
C PRO A 10 0.20 10.27 5.10
N GLU A 11 0.64 10.47 3.86
CA GLU A 11 -0.17 10.27 2.66
C GLU A 11 -0.61 8.81 2.52
N GLY A 12 0.33 7.88 2.48
CA GLY A 12 0.02 6.45 2.34
C GLY A 12 -0.85 5.91 3.47
N LYS A 13 -0.58 6.30 4.73
CA LYS A 13 -1.42 5.93 5.88
C LYS A 13 -2.83 6.51 5.78
N GLY A 14 -2.95 7.78 5.37
CA GLY A 14 -4.24 8.46 5.21
C GLY A 14 -5.09 7.83 4.11
N LEU A 15 -4.50 7.55 2.95
CA LEU A 15 -5.16 6.84 1.86
C LEU A 15 -5.57 5.43 2.30
N ALA A 16 -4.64 4.65 2.88
CA ALA A 16 -4.91 3.29 3.34
C ALA A 16 -6.09 3.24 4.32
N LEU A 17 -6.14 4.16 5.29
CA LEU A 17 -7.26 4.25 6.22
C LEU A 17 -8.58 4.51 5.51
N ARG A 18 -8.61 5.48 4.58
CA ARG A 18 -9.85 5.88 3.90
C ARG A 18 -10.38 4.83 2.94
N PHE A 19 -9.49 4.16 2.19
CA PHE A 19 -9.88 3.01 1.38
C PHE A 19 -10.39 1.85 2.24
N ALA A 20 -9.73 1.55 3.36
CA ALA A 20 -10.18 0.52 4.28
C ALA A 20 -11.56 0.83 4.91
N ILE A 21 -11.82 2.09 5.26
CA ILE A 21 -13.14 2.54 5.72
C ILE A 21 -14.21 2.38 4.64
N ALA A 22 -13.85 2.54 3.37
CA ALA A 22 -14.74 2.31 2.24
C ALA A 22 -14.98 0.82 1.94
N GLY A 23 -14.36 -0.10 2.69
CA GLY A 23 -14.52 -1.55 2.55
C GLY A 23 -13.42 -2.23 1.72
N GLU A 24 -12.43 -1.48 1.23
CA GLU A 24 -11.36 -2.04 0.41
C GLU A 24 -10.27 -2.70 1.25
N ARG A 25 -9.76 -3.84 0.77
CA ARG A 25 -8.55 -4.42 1.35
C ARG A 25 -7.32 -3.68 0.84
N VAL A 26 -6.45 -3.29 1.76
CA VAL A 26 -5.28 -2.47 1.48
C VAL A 26 -3.97 -3.09 1.97
N PHE A 27 -2.87 -2.76 1.29
CA PHE A 27 -1.52 -3.16 1.66
C PHE A 27 -0.55 -1.99 1.72
N ILE A 28 0.13 -1.80 2.86
CA ILE A 28 1.13 -0.75 3.08
C ILE A 28 2.54 -1.32 2.88
N GLY A 29 3.18 -0.93 1.79
CA GLY A 29 4.55 -1.28 1.44
C GLY A 29 5.60 -0.35 2.05
N SER A 30 6.75 -0.90 2.40
CA SER A 30 7.94 -0.17 2.82
C SER A 30 9.20 -0.82 2.24
N ARG A 31 10.30 -0.07 2.16
CA ARG A 31 11.63 -0.63 1.89
C ARG A 31 12.09 -1.60 2.99
N GLU A 32 11.59 -1.40 4.20
CA GLU A 32 11.85 -2.27 5.35
C GLU A 32 10.55 -2.97 5.73
N GLN A 33 10.47 -4.29 5.57
CA GLN A 33 9.25 -5.08 5.79
C GLN A 33 8.61 -4.80 7.17
N ASN A 34 9.42 -4.75 8.22
CA ASN A 34 8.97 -4.47 9.59
C ASN A 34 8.30 -3.09 9.72
N ARG A 35 8.76 -2.08 8.98
CA ARG A 35 8.13 -0.75 8.97
C ARG A 35 6.76 -0.77 8.27
N GLY A 36 6.62 -1.56 7.20
CA GLY A 36 5.33 -1.75 6.54
C GLY A 36 4.32 -2.42 7.48
N MET A 37 4.72 -3.51 8.14
CA MET A 37 3.89 -4.19 9.14
C MET A 37 3.51 -3.27 10.32
N ALA A 38 4.47 -2.51 10.86
CA ALA A 38 4.21 -1.57 11.95
C ALA A 38 3.22 -0.47 11.54
N ALA A 39 3.39 0.12 10.34
CA ALA A 39 2.48 1.13 9.82
C ALA A 39 1.06 0.58 9.62
N ALA A 40 0.91 -0.64 9.11
CA ALA A 40 -0.39 -1.30 9.01
C ALA A 40 -1.03 -1.47 10.40
N GLY A 41 -0.28 -1.94 11.39
CA GLY A 41 -0.76 -2.08 12.77
C GLY A 41 -1.16 -0.75 13.42
N GLU A 42 -0.49 0.35 13.09
CA GLU A 42 -0.90 1.70 13.52
C GLU A 42 -2.24 2.10 12.88
N VAL A 43 -2.39 1.91 11.57
CA VAL A 43 -3.62 2.32 10.86
C VAL A 43 -4.80 1.45 11.26
N GLN A 44 -4.60 0.15 11.51
CA GLN A 44 -5.63 -0.76 12.02
C GLN A 44 -6.28 -0.26 13.33
N LYS A 45 -5.51 0.43 14.20
CA LYS A 45 -6.04 0.99 15.46
C LYS A 45 -7.02 2.15 15.23
N LEU A 46 -6.98 2.76 14.05
CA LEU A 46 -7.85 3.87 13.65
C LEU A 46 -9.10 3.41 12.91
N LEU A 47 -9.22 2.11 12.61
CA LEU A 47 -10.40 1.57 11.93
C LEU A 47 -11.64 1.67 12.82
N PRO A 48 -12.79 2.11 12.25
CA PRO A 48 -14.08 2.02 12.93
C PRO A 48 -14.40 0.58 13.39
N ALA A 49 -15.18 0.47 14.46
CA ALA A 49 -15.68 -0.81 14.92
C ALA A 49 -16.53 -1.50 13.83
N GLY A 50 -16.46 -2.83 13.76
CA GLY A 50 -17.21 -3.63 12.78
C GLY A 50 -16.45 -3.92 11.48
N LEU A 51 -15.32 -3.24 11.21
CA LEU A 51 -14.45 -3.59 10.09
C LEU A 51 -13.41 -4.65 10.51
N PRO A 52 -13.14 -5.67 9.66
CA PRO A 52 -12.09 -6.65 9.93
C PRO A 52 -10.72 -5.96 9.99
N LYS A 53 -9.91 -6.28 11.01
CA LYS A 53 -8.58 -5.68 11.16
C LYS A 53 -7.61 -6.10 10.05
N ASP A 54 -7.80 -7.29 9.48
CA ASP A 54 -7.01 -7.81 8.35
C ASP A 54 -7.33 -7.11 7.02
N THR A 55 -8.30 -6.18 7.01
CA THR A 55 -8.54 -5.26 5.88
C THR A 55 -7.30 -4.44 5.55
N ILE A 56 -6.44 -4.15 6.54
CA ILE A 56 -5.16 -3.47 6.34
C ILE A 56 -4.03 -4.45 6.63
N ARG A 57 -3.15 -4.68 5.66
CA ARG A 57 -1.91 -5.44 5.84
C ARG A 57 -0.70 -4.57 5.47
N GLY A 58 0.50 -5.01 5.80
CA GLY A 58 1.71 -4.30 5.39
C GLY A 58 2.93 -5.21 5.38
N GLY A 59 3.96 -4.78 4.66
CA GLY A 59 5.16 -5.56 4.40
C GLY A 59 6.12 -4.84 3.46
N ALA A 60 6.84 -5.60 2.63
CA ALA A 60 7.81 -5.05 1.69
C ALA A 60 7.15 -4.35 0.49
N ASN A 61 7.87 -3.42 -0.15
CA ASN A 61 7.40 -2.74 -1.36
C ASN A 61 7.21 -3.72 -2.53
N GLU A 62 8.04 -4.75 -2.61
CA GLU A 62 8.00 -5.82 -3.60
C GLU A 62 6.71 -6.62 -3.47
N GLU A 63 6.29 -6.93 -2.23
CA GLU A 63 4.99 -7.54 -1.97
C GLU A 63 3.87 -6.61 -2.46
N ALA A 64 3.90 -5.33 -2.05
CA ALA A 64 2.90 -4.32 -2.44
C ALA A 64 2.74 -4.20 -3.97
N ALA A 65 3.85 -4.26 -4.72
CA ALA A 65 3.87 -4.15 -6.18
C ALA A 65 3.16 -5.31 -6.89
N THR A 66 3.06 -6.48 -6.25
CA THR A 66 2.49 -7.68 -6.89
C THR A 66 1.00 -7.88 -6.63
N LEU A 67 0.46 -7.25 -5.57
CA LEU A 67 -0.87 -7.55 -5.03
C LEU A 67 -2.06 -6.98 -5.84
N GLY A 68 -1.87 -5.90 -6.59
CA GLY A 68 -2.97 -5.27 -7.34
C GLY A 68 -3.41 -6.12 -8.53
N ASP A 69 -4.68 -6.49 -8.65
CA ASP A 69 -5.25 -7.09 -9.86
C ASP A 69 -6.05 -6.04 -10.66
N PRO A 70 -5.57 -5.60 -11.85
CA PRO A 70 -6.26 -4.61 -12.66
C PRO A 70 -7.65 -5.07 -13.14
N HIS A 71 -7.89 -6.38 -13.25
CA HIS A 71 -9.20 -6.92 -13.66
C HIS A 71 -10.25 -6.83 -12.54
N LEU A 72 -9.79 -6.73 -11.29
CA LEU A 72 -10.63 -6.48 -10.12
C LEU A 72 -10.78 -4.99 -9.80
N GLY A 73 -10.19 -4.11 -10.62
CA GLY A 73 -10.20 -2.66 -10.40
C GLY A 73 -9.19 -2.17 -9.36
N ASP A 74 -8.19 -2.98 -9.02
CA ASP A 74 -7.17 -2.58 -8.05
C ASP A 74 -6.13 -1.63 -8.65
N ALA A 75 -5.57 -0.77 -7.79
CA ALA A 75 -4.46 0.11 -8.13
C ALA A 75 -3.32 0.03 -7.11
N THR A 76 -2.11 0.29 -7.58
CA THR A 76 -0.91 0.47 -6.77
C THR A 76 -0.49 1.93 -6.79
N PHE A 77 -0.56 2.58 -5.63
CA PHE A 77 -0.22 3.98 -5.45
C PHE A 77 1.25 4.14 -5.09
N ILE A 78 1.92 5.11 -5.70
CA ILE A 78 3.32 5.45 -5.43
C ILE A 78 3.38 6.65 -4.49
N THR A 79 3.48 6.39 -3.18
CA THR A 79 3.47 7.45 -2.15
C THR A 79 4.86 7.71 -1.57
N VAL A 80 5.89 7.72 -2.43
CA VAL A 80 7.27 8.05 -2.04
C VAL A 80 7.58 9.52 -2.29
N PRO A 81 8.53 10.12 -1.55
CA PRO A 81 9.03 11.45 -1.88
C PRO A 81 9.53 11.52 -3.32
N TYR A 82 9.36 12.67 -3.97
CA TYR A 82 9.73 12.89 -5.37
C TYR A 82 11.19 12.47 -5.68
N ALA A 83 12.12 12.77 -4.78
CA ALA A 83 13.53 12.41 -4.92
C ALA A 83 13.79 10.89 -5.02
N ALA A 84 12.93 10.05 -4.44
CA ALA A 84 13.04 8.60 -4.47
C ALA A 84 12.18 7.94 -5.57
N HIS A 85 11.37 8.72 -6.29
CA HIS A 85 10.34 8.22 -7.20
C HIS A 85 10.94 7.40 -8.36
N LYS A 86 11.95 7.97 -9.04
CA LYS A 86 12.63 7.30 -10.17
C LYS A 86 13.26 5.98 -9.75
N ASP A 87 14.03 5.99 -8.65
CA ASP A 87 14.78 4.80 -8.22
C ASP A 87 13.84 3.70 -7.74
N THR A 88 12.77 4.07 -7.03
CA THR A 88 11.74 3.14 -6.57
C THR A 88 11.03 2.47 -7.74
N LEU A 89 10.57 3.26 -8.72
CA LEU A 89 9.89 2.70 -9.90
C LEU A 89 10.83 1.86 -10.76
N SER A 90 12.09 2.28 -10.91
CA SER A 90 13.08 1.52 -11.68
C SER A 90 13.33 0.14 -11.05
N ALA A 91 13.43 0.06 -9.72
CA ALA A 91 13.62 -1.20 -9.01
C ALA A 91 12.39 -2.13 -9.10
N LEU A 92 11.18 -1.57 -9.14
CA LEU A 92 9.92 -2.34 -9.12
C LEU A 92 9.29 -2.53 -10.51
N ALA A 93 9.92 -2.02 -11.58
CA ALA A 93 9.35 -1.97 -12.93
C ALA A 93 8.86 -3.33 -13.45
N ALA A 94 9.62 -4.41 -13.17
CA ALA A 94 9.22 -5.76 -13.57
C ALA A 94 7.95 -6.24 -12.85
N LEU A 95 7.83 -5.92 -11.56
CA LEU A 95 6.70 -6.33 -10.72
C LEU A 95 5.43 -5.53 -11.03
N LEU A 96 5.60 -4.25 -11.39
CA LEU A 96 4.51 -3.33 -11.72
C LEU A 96 4.00 -3.46 -13.16
N ARG A 97 4.63 -4.30 -13.99
CA ARG A 97 4.21 -4.48 -15.38
C ARG A 97 2.77 -4.99 -15.45
N GLY A 98 1.94 -4.28 -16.21
CA GLY A 98 0.52 -4.64 -16.40
C GLY A 98 -0.38 -4.26 -15.22
N LYS A 99 0.14 -3.59 -14.19
CA LYS A 99 -0.65 -3.07 -13.07
C LYS A 99 -1.18 -1.67 -13.39
N VAL A 100 -2.28 -1.27 -12.73
CA VAL A 100 -2.69 0.14 -12.67
C VAL A 100 -1.80 0.81 -11.62
N VAL A 101 -1.02 1.80 -12.05
CA VAL A 101 -0.10 2.56 -11.19
C VAL A 101 -0.60 4.00 -11.12
N VAL A 102 -0.75 4.52 -9.90
CA VAL A 102 -1.18 5.89 -9.59
C VAL A 102 -0.05 6.66 -8.92
#